data_AF-A0A1Y4KM81-F1
#
_entry.id   AF-A0A1Y4KM81-F1
#
_cell.length_a   1.000
_cell.length_b   1.000
_cell.length_c   1.000
_cell.angle_alpha   90.00
_cell.angle_beta   90.00
_cell.angle_gamma   90.00
#
_symmetry.space_group_name_H-M   'P 1'
#
loop_
_entity.id
_entity.type
_entity.pdbx_description
1 polymer ?
#
loop_
_entity_poly.entity_id
_entity_poly.type
_entity_poly.pdbx_seq_one_letter_code
_entity_poly.pdbx_strand_id
1 'polypeptide(L)' 'MKIGDAKTFVPSAFSELSRDGAQKRYSHPAHVKGKIIAINLRHRHFTVEGQVNGHIIRETYKFRP' A
#
# COMPACT_ATOMS: atom_id res chain seq x y z
N MET A 1 -13.96 8.63 0.99
CA MET A 1 -13.13 7.71 0.17
C MET A 1 -13.77 7.58 -1.20
N LYS A 2 -13.06 8.01 -2.24
CA LYS A 2 -13.44 7.90 -3.65
C LYS A 2 -12.22 7.50 -4.48
N ILE A 3 -12.46 7.05 -5.70
CA ILE A 3 -11.38 6.81 -6.67
C ILE A 3 -10.63 8.13 -6.90
N GLY A 4 -9.30 8.06 -6.92
CA GLY A 4 -8.40 9.21 -7.02
C GLY A 4 -7.97 9.81 -5.68
N ASP A 5 -8.61 9.48 -4.56
CA ASP A 5 -8.18 9.95 -3.24
C ASP A 5 -6.75 9.47 -2.95
N ALA A 6 -5.93 10.38 -2.40
CA ALA A 6 -4.59 10.06 -1.96
C ALA A 6 -4.64 9.12 -0.74
N LYS A 7 -3.78 8.11 -0.73
CA LYS A 7 -3.60 7.19 0.39
C LYS A 7 -2.14 6.82 0.55
N THR A 8 -1.62 6.99 1.76
CA THR A 8 -0.30 6.49 2.12
C THR A 8 -0.43 5.07 2.67
N PHE A 9 0.44 4.16 2.25
CA PHE A 9 0.44 2.77 2.67
C PHE A 9 1.85 2.19 2.75
N VAL A 10 1.99 1.08 3.47
CA VAL A 10 3.23 0.29 3.52
C VAL A 10 2.97 -0.98 2.71
N PRO A 11 3.71 -1.21 1.61
CA PRO A 11 3.56 -2.41 0.78
C PRO A 11 3.76 -3.69 1.59
N SER A 12 2.98 -4.72 1.31
CA SER A 12 3.08 -6.04 1.96
C SER A 12 4.47 -6.66 1.76
N ALA A 13 5.04 -6.50 0.57
CA ALA A 13 6.42 -6.90 0.25
C ALA A 13 7.47 -6.27 1.19
N PHE A 14 7.20 -5.11 1.78
CA PHE A 14 8.08 -4.49 2.79
C PHE A 14 7.78 -4.98 4.21
N SER A 15 6.61 -5.55 4.45
CA SER A 15 6.23 -6.16 5.73
C SER A 15 6.74 -7.60 5.89
N GLU A 16 6.89 -8.35 4.80
CA GLU A 16 7.36 -9.76 4.80
C GLU A 16 8.88 -9.93 4.65
N LEU A 17 9.60 -8.89 4.22
CA LEU A 17 11.07 -8.81 4.32
C LEU A 17 11.46 -8.63 5.80
N SER A 18 11.28 -9.70 6.56
CA SER A 18 11.74 -10.04 7.92
C SER A 18 12.42 -8.96 8.77
N ARG A 19 12.12 -9.01 10.07
CA ARG A 19 12.56 -8.18 11.21
C ARG A 19 14.02 -7.64 11.20
N ASP A 20 14.95 -8.22 10.43
CA ASP A 20 16.33 -7.74 10.25
C ASP A 20 16.63 -7.05 8.90
N GLY A 21 15.92 -7.41 7.82
CA GLY A 21 16.18 -6.92 6.46
C GLY A 21 15.63 -5.51 6.20
N ALA A 22 14.45 -5.22 6.75
CA ALA A 22 13.88 -3.87 6.73
C ALA A 22 14.70 -2.89 7.57
N GLN A 23 15.12 -3.28 8.79
CA GLN A 23 15.92 -2.41 9.67
C GLN A 23 17.28 -2.01 9.09
N LYS A 24 17.95 -2.89 8.32
CA LYS A 24 19.27 -2.58 7.74
C LYS A 24 19.24 -1.72 6.48
N ARG A 25 18.15 -1.72 5.69
CA ARG A 25 18.04 -0.92 4.45
C ARG A 25 17.14 0.30 4.57
N TYR A 26 16.15 0.27 5.46
CA TYR A 26 15.18 1.34 5.64
C TYR A 26 14.93 1.53 7.14
N SER A 27 15.62 2.49 7.75
CA SER A 27 15.45 2.86 9.17
C SER A 27 14.01 3.21 9.56
N HIS A 28 13.14 3.44 8.56
CA HIS A 28 11.72 3.69 8.70
C HIS A 28 10.98 2.86 7.62
N PRO A 29 9.83 2.22 7.92
CA PRO A 29 9.04 1.56 6.88
C PRO A 29 8.75 2.57 5.77
N ALA A 30 9.16 2.25 4.54
CA ALA A 30 9.01 3.13 3.40
C ALA A 30 7.52 3.31 3.10
N HIS A 31 6.96 4.41 3.60
CA HIS A 31 5.59 4.81 3.34
C HIS A 31 5.49 5.26 1.88
N VAL A 32 4.67 4.57 1.12
CA VAL A 32 4.43 4.88 -0.30
C VAL A 32 3.18 5.74 -0.38
N LYS A 33 3.31 6.90 -1.01
CA LYS A 33 2.17 7.74 -1.39
C LYS A 33 1.56 7.15 -2.66
N GLY A 34 0.27 6.84 -2.60
CA GLY A 34 -0.50 6.34 -3.74
C GLY A 34 -1.87 6.97 -3.83
N LYS A 35 -2.68 6.41 -4.72
CA LYS A 35 -4.07 6.82 -4.96
C LYS A 35 -4.98 5.60 -5.01
N ILE A 36 -6.24 5.78 -4.62
CA ILE A 36 -7.25 4.72 -4.75
C ILE A 36 -7.62 4.58 -6.22
N ILE A 37 -7.46 3.38 -6.78
CA ILE A 37 -7.77 3.08 -8.19
C ILE A 37 -9.04 2.24 -8.35
N ALA A 38 -9.45 1.53 -7.30
CA ALA A 38 -10.66 0.72 -7.33
C ALA A 38 -11.32 0.67 -5.96
N ILE A 39 -12.66 0.66 -5.95
CA ILE A 39 -13.49 0.49 -4.75
C ILE A 39 -14.54 -0.55 -5.08
N ASN A 40 -14.58 -1.63 -4.31
CA ASN A 40 -15.58 -2.67 -4.43
C ASN A 40 -16.35 -2.78 -3.10
N LEU A 41 -17.51 -2.12 -3.09
CA LEU A 41 -18.38 -2.04 -1.92
C LEU A 41 -19.00 -3.41 -1.57
N ARG A 42 -19.36 -4.21 -2.58
CA ARG A 42 -19.97 -5.55 -2.38
C ARG A 42 -19.06 -6.48 -1.59
N HIS A 43 -17.77 -6.52 -1.91
CA HIS A 43 -16.78 -7.37 -1.25
C HIS A 43 -15.95 -6.64 -0.18
N ARG A 44 -16.41 -5.43 0.17
CA ARG A 44 -15.83 -4.54 1.18
C ARG A 44 -14.32 -4.38 1.08
N HIS A 45 -13.81 -3.98 -0.09
CA HIS A 45 -12.39 -3.73 -0.28
C HIS A 45 -12.12 -2.61 -1.28
N PHE A 46 -10.91 -2.07 -1.23
CA PHE A 46 -10.42 -1.05 -2.15
C PHE A 46 -8.95 -1.31 -2.49
N THR A 47 -8.54 -0.88 -3.68
CA THR A 47 -7.17 -1.04 -4.16
C THR A 47 -6.50 0.33 -4.30
N VAL A 48 -5.28 0.43 -3.82
CA VAL A 48 -4.40 1.59 -3.97
C VAL A 48 -3.25 1.26 -4.90
N GLU A 49 -2.83 2.26 -5.67
CA GLU A 49 -1.69 2.19 -6.56
C GLU A 49 -0.66 3.24 -6.16
N GLY A 50 0.60 2.84 -6.06
CA GLY A 50 1.74 3.72 -5.80
C GLY A 50 2.92 3.37 -6.70
N GLN A 51 3.88 4.28 -6.82
CA GLN A 51 5.12 4.05 -7.57
C GLN A 51 6.31 3.98 -6.62
N VAL A 52 7.15 2.96 -6.77
CA VAL A 52 8.38 2.78 -5.99
C VAL A 52 9.51 2.36 -6.92
N ASN A 53 10.63 3.08 -6.90
CA ASN A 53 11.80 2.81 -7.74
C ASN A 53 11.47 2.61 -9.23
N GLY A 54 10.52 3.40 -9.76
CA GLY A 54 10.08 3.30 -11.16
C GLY A 54 9.02 2.23 -11.42
N HIS A 55 8.74 1.33 -10.47
CA HIS A 55 7.74 0.27 -10.61
C HIS A 55 6.40 0.65 -9.97
N ILE A 56 5.31 0.21 -10.60
CA ILE A 56 3.96 0.37 -10.05
C ILE A 56 3.67 -0.80 -9.11
N ILE A 57 3.26 -0.47 -7.89
CA ILE A 57 2.78 -1.44 -6.91
C ILE A 57 1.31 -1.21 -6.62
N ARG A 58 0.57 -2.30 -6.36
CA ARG A 58 -0.85 -2.26 -6.07
C ARG A 58 -1.13 -3.07 -4.82
N GLU A 59 -1.88 -2.49 -3.89
CA GLU A 59 -2.24 -3.12 -2.63
C GLU A 59 -3.74 -3.06 -2.42
N THR A 60 -4.33 -4.15 -1.93
CA THR A 60 -5.78 -4.26 -1.72
C THR A 60 -6.09 -4.40 -0.25
N TYR A 61 -6.96 -3.53 0.26
CA TYR A 61 -7.32 -3.44 1.66
C TYR A 61 -8.81 -3.72 1.85
N LYS A 62 -9.15 -4.51 2.87
CA LYS A 62 -10.53 -4.70 3.33
C LYS A 62 -11.00 -3.47 4.11
N PHE A 63 -12.25 -3.07 3.96
CA PHE A 63 -12.88 -2.12 4.88
C PHE A 63 -12.98 -2.79 6.25
N ARG A 64 -12.37 -2.17 7.26
CA ARG A 64 -12.61 -2.57 8.64
C ARG A 64 -14.05 -2.15 9.04
N PRO A 65 -14.75 -2.94 9.88
CA PRO A 65 -15.99 -2.50 10.53
C PRO A 65 -15.77 -1.21 11.32
#